data_AF-A0A7C2H0I6-F1
#
_entry.id   AF-A0A7C2H0I6-F1
#
_cell.length_a   1.000
_cell.length_b   1.000
_cell.length_c   1.000
_cell.angle_alpha   90.00
_cell.angle_beta   90.00
_cell.angle_gamma   90.00
#
_symmetry.space_group_name_H-M   'P 1'
#
loop_
_entity.id
_entity.type
_entity.pdbx_description
1 polymer ?
#
loop_
_entity_poly.entity_id
_entity_poly.type
_entity_poly.pdbx_seq_one_letter_code
_entity_poly.pdbx_strand_id
1 'polypeptide(L)'
;MAERVIADAIMINVSLMAAFLLRLILLTAIKNRDPNTPIVFLISVWKESILAYRNSAWLLTLICILIFYLSGFYTYGRAYRSRYKALLIFQAVSISYLLFGFFSYFLPPLTPFPRSVLASSWIFSIVLVGGLRVWSALWRRATWVEAPIWGKPNRRPICNVSVIGGAGYIGSILIRKLLDHGYRVTVLDALIYGDDSIRDLYGRPHFELVHGDLRNIEAVIRSMQFADAVVHLGALVGDPVCSLNEKLTLEINLAATRMIAEAARAIGVQRFIFASTCSVYGASDQILDERSAVNPISLYARTKMESERVLLNFNDRKFSPVILRFGTIYGLSPRPRFDLVINLLVAQAICEKRITIYGGHQWRPFVHVDDAAEAIIKCLEAPIHAIKAQIFNVGSDDQNYMITEIGQIIKDIIPEAQVIHEADEKDRRNHRVSFEKIRKQLGFLPRRTVVDGIKEIKAAIESGRIRDYRAPYYSNYKTLKDEDKAVLIRTVSINPLYEHELKSGDTNIFKAKNFR
;
A
#
# COMPACT_ATOMS: atom_id res chain seq x y z
N MET A 1 -19.88 -12.89 4.48
CA MET A 1 -20.72 -13.33 3.34
C MET A 1 -22.06 -13.84 3.84
N ALA A 2 -22.08 -14.83 4.74
CA ALA A 2 -23.29 -15.40 5.35
C ALA A 2 -24.29 -14.35 5.89
N GLU A 3 -23.85 -13.38 6.68
CA GLU A 3 -24.72 -12.33 7.24
C GLU A 3 -25.52 -11.55 6.19
N ARG A 4 -24.91 -11.25 5.03
CA ARG A 4 -25.58 -10.50 3.95
C ARG A 4 -26.63 -11.33 3.23
N VAL A 5 -26.34 -12.63 3.04
CA VAL A 5 -27.28 -13.57 2.43
C VAL A 5 -28.50 -13.73 3.34
N ILE A 6 -28.28 -13.87 4.65
CA ILE A 6 -29.36 -13.96 5.65
C ILE A 6 -30.20 -12.68 5.65
N ALA A 7 -29.56 -11.50 5.65
CA ALA A 7 -30.28 -10.23 5.62
C ALA A 7 -31.14 -10.05 4.36
N ASP A 8 -30.59 -10.38 3.18
CA ASP A 8 -31.33 -10.31 1.92
C ASP A 8 -32.52 -11.31 1.93
N ALA A 9 -32.32 -12.52 2.45
CA ALA A 9 -33.39 -13.51 2.61
C ALA A 9 -34.52 -13.00 3.53
N ILE A 10 -34.18 -12.41 4.67
CA ILE A 10 -35.17 -11.81 5.60
C ILE A 10 -35.94 -10.69 4.90
N MET A 11 -35.26 -9.79 4.18
CA MET A 11 -35.92 -8.68 3.49
C MET A 11 -36.93 -9.13 2.44
N ILE A 12 -36.61 -10.18 1.69
CA ILE A 12 -37.53 -10.75 0.69
C ILE A 12 -38.78 -11.30 1.38
N ASN A 13 -38.62 -12.04 2.46
CA ASN A 13 -39.73 -12.62 3.22
C ASN A 13 -40.60 -11.54 3.88
N VAL A 14 -39.99 -10.50 4.45
CA VAL A 14 -40.71 -9.34 4.99
C VAL A 14 -41.51 -8.62 3.91
N SER A 15 -40.92 -8.43 2.72
CA SER A 15 -41.61 -7.80 1.58
C SER A 15 -42.83 -8.62 1.15
N LEU A 16 -42.69 -9.94 1.12
CA LEU A 16 -43.76 -10.86 0.77
C LEU A 16 -44.87 -10.89 1.83
N MET A 17 -44.54 -10.93 3.10
CA MET A 17 -45.51 -10.84 4.20
C MET A 17 -46.27 -9.51 4.16
N ALA A 18 -45.57 -8.40 3.91
CA ALA A 18 -46.19 -7.08 3.77
C ALA A 18 -47.17 -7.03 2.59
N ALA A 19 -46.85 -7.68 1.47
CA ALA A 19 -47.74 -7.79 0.32
C ALA A 19 -49.01 -8.60 0.62
N PHE A 20 -48.89 -9.72 1.36
CA PHE A 20 -50.05 -10.48 1.82
C PHE A 20 -50.92 -9.68 2.81
N LEU A 21 -50.30 -8.94 3.73
CA LEU A 21 -51.01 -8.07 4.66
C LEU A 21 -51.74 -6.94 3.93
N LEU A 22 -51.09 -6.30 2.94
CA LEU A 22 -51.70 -5.28 2.10
C LEU A 22 -52.90 -5.85 1.34
N ARG A 23 -52.78 -7.04 0.74
CA ARG A 23 -53.91 -7.73 0.09
C ARG A 23 -55.05 -7.96 1.08
N LEU A 24 -54.76 -8.44 2.29
CA LEU A 24 -55.77 -8.66 3.32
C LEU A 24 -56.51 -7.35 3.64
N ILE A 25 -55.77 -6.28 3.94
CA ILE A 25 -56.34 -4.96 4.27
C ILE A 25 -57.21 -4.44 3.11
N LEU A 26 -56.71 -4.48 1.87
CA LEU A 26 -57.48 -4.00 0.72
C LEU A 26 -58.76 -4.80 0.51
N LEU A 27 -58.70 -6.13 0.62
CA LEU A 27 -59.89 -6.97 0.51
C LEU A 27 -60.88 -6.73 1.65
N THR A 28 -60.39 -6.52 2.87
CA THR A 28 -61.25 -6.13 4.00
C THR A 28 -61.92 -4.79 3.74
N ALA A 29 -61.18 -3.77 3.29
CA ALA A 29 -61.68 -2.42 3.08
C ALA A 29 -62.68 -2.32 1.93
N ILE A 30 -62.45 -3.05 0.85
CA ILE A 30 -63.39 -3.13 -0.28
C ILE A 30 -64.69 -3.79 0.17
N LYS A 31 -64.60 -4.87 0.96
CA LYS A 31 -65.76 -5.67 1.34
C LYS A 31 -66.53 -5.11 2.55
N ASN A 32 -65.89 -4.35 3.43
CA ASN A 32 -66.56 -3.64 4.54
C ASN A 32 -67.56 -2.56 4.07
N ARG A 33 -67.63 -2.27 2.76
CA ARG A 33 -68.70 -1.47 2.14
C ARG A 33 -70.01 -2.25 1.98
N ASP A 34 -69.98 -3.56 2.17
CA ASP A 34 -71.13 -4.46 2.18
C ASP A 34 -71.45 -4.88 3.65
N PRO A 35 -72.60 -4.45 4.22
CA PRO A 35 -72.99 -4.75 5.59
C PRO A 35 -73.10 -6.24 5.94
N ASN A 36 -73.19 -7.13 4.93
CA ASN A 36 -73.37 -8.56 5.12
C ASN A 36 -72.06 -9.38 5.07
N THR A 37 -70.89 -8.74 5.19
CA THR A 37 -69.61 -9.46 5.07
C THR A 37 -69.42 -10.46 6.21
N PRO A 38 -69.40 -11.79 5.95
CA PRO A 38 -69.25 -12.78 7.01
C PRO A 38 -67.82 -12.77 7.54
N ILE A 39 -67.64 -12.87 8.86
CA ILE A 39 -66.32 -13.08 9.50
C ILE A 39 -65.58 -14.28 8.88
N VAL A 40 -66.33 -15.29 8.42
CA VAL A 40 -65.82 -16.47 7.72
C VAL A 40 -64.99 -16.13 6.47
N PHE A 41 -65.32 -15.05 5.75
CA PHE A 41 -64.55 -14.61 4.58
C PHE A 41 -63.18 -14.04 4.95
N LEU A 42 -63.08 -13.31 6.07
CA LEU A 42 -61.80 -12.80 6.55
C LEU A 42 -60.87 -13.95 6.96
N ILE A 43 -61.45 -14.95 7.64
CA ILE A 43 -60.73 -16.17 8.04
C ILE A 43 -60.26 -16.96 6.82
N SER A 44 -61.08 -17.07 5.76
CA SER A 44 -60.70 -17.79 4.54
C SER A 44 -59.55 -17.09 3.79
N VAL A 45 -59.64 -15.78 3.59
CA VAL A 45 -58.57 -14.98 2.94
C VAL A 45 -57.27 -15.04 3.74
N TRP A 46 -57.35 -15.03 5.07
CA TRP A 46 -56.19 -15.15 5.94
C TRP A 46 -55.55 -16.55 5.83
N LYS A 47 -56.34 -17.62 5.89
CA LYS A 47 -55.88 -19.01 5.70
C LYS A 47 -55.22 -19.19 4.33
N GLU A 48 -55.83 -18.71 3.26
CA GLU A 48 -55.26 -18.74 1.90
C GLU A 48 -53.91 -18.01 1.84
N SER A 49 -53.81 -16.85 2.48
CA SER A 49 -52.58 -16.05 2.49
C SER A 49 -51.44 -16.76 3.22
N ILE A 50 -51.72 -17.44 4.33
CA ILE A 50 -50.74 -18.24 5.07
C ILE A 50 -50.28 -19.44 4.23
N LEU A 51 -51.22 -20.16 3.61
CA LEU A 51 -50.90 -21.32 2.76
C LEU A 51 -50.07 -20.90 1.54
N ALA A 52 -50.46 -19.81 0.86
CA ALA A 52 -49.71 -19.27 -0.27
C ALA A 52 -48.31 -18.80 0.15
N TYR A 53 -48.16 -18.15 1.29
CA TYR A 53 -46.85 -17.77 1.82
C TYR A 53 -45.99 -19.02 2.09
N ARG A 54 -46.50 -19.99 2.84
CA ARG A 54 -45.76 -21.21 3.20
C ARG A 54 -45.29 -21.99 1.96
N ASN A 55 -46.16 -22.10 0.96
CA ASN A 55 -45.87 -22.89 -0.23
C ASN A 55 -44.89 -22.20 -1.16
N SER A 56 -44.80 -20.87 -1.15
CA SER A 56 -44.08 -20.10 -2.17
C SER A 56 -42.87 -19.31 -1.68
N ALA A 57 -42.82 -18.94 -0.39
CA ALA A 57 -41.79 -18.04 0.15
C ALA A 57 -40.37 -18.62 0.03
N TRP A 58 -40.21 -19.92 0.26
CA TRP A 58 -38.91 -20.60 0.16
C TRP A 58 -38.35 -20.53 -1.27
N LEU A 59 -39.20 -20.73 -2.28
CA LEU A 59 -38.79 -20.74 -3.68
C LEU A 59 -38.41 -19.33 -4.14
N LEU A 60 -39.22 -18.33 -3.81
CA LEU A 60 -38.88 -16.93 -4.11
C LEU A 60 -37.54 -16.54 -3.47
N THR A 61 -37.34 -16.91 -2.20
CA THR A 61 -36.09 -16.65 -1.48
C THR A 61 -34.89 -17.31 -2.16
N LEU A 62 -35.02 -18.57 -2.57
CA LEU A 62 -33.96 -19.32 -3.25
C LEU A 62 -33.59 -18.67 -4.60
N ILE A 63 -34.59 -18.33 -5.42
CA ILE A 63 -34.39 -17.67 -6.72
C ILE A 63 -33.67 -16.33 -6.52
N CYS A 64 -34.13 -15.51 -5.57
CA CYS A 64 -33.50 -14.23 -5.29
C CYS A 64 -32.05 -14.38 -4.82
N ILE A 65 -31.74 -15.30 -3.89
CA ILE A 65 -30.37 -15.50 -3.42
C ILE A 65 -29.45 -15.90 -4.58
N LEU A 66 -29.89 -16.80 -5.45
CA LEU A 66 -29.12 -17.24 -6.62
C LEU A 66 -28.87 -16.09 -7.59
N ILE A 67 -29.91 -15.35 -7.96
CA ILE A 67 -29.79 -14.21 -8.89
C ILE A 67 -28.93 -13.10 -8.28
N PHE A 68 -29.05 -12.83 -6.97
CA PHE A 68 -28.23 -11.84 -6.27
C PHE A 68 -26.76 -12.26 -6.23
N TYR A 69 -26.49 -13.56 -6.02
CA TYR A 69 -25.14 -14.10 -6.08
C TYR A 69 -24.52 -13.91 -7.47
N LEU A 70 -25.24 -14.30 -8.52
CA LEU A 70 -24.81 -14.13 -9.92
C LEU A 70 -24.65 -12.67 -10.32
N SER A 71 -25.50 -11.79 -9.77
CA SER A 71 -25.43 -10.33 -9.95
C SER A 71 -24.32 -9.67 -9.12
N GLY A 72 -23.52 -10.46 -8.38
CA GLY A 72 -22.35 -10.00 -7.64
C GLY A 72 -22.66 -9.31 -6.31
N PHE A 73 -23.83 -9.55 -5.70
CA PHE A 73 -24.19 -8.91 -4.43
C PHE A 73 -23.32 -9.40 -3.25
N TYR A 74 -22.85 -10.64 -3.33
CA TYR A 74 -22.11 -11.30 -2.25
C TYR A 74 -20.64 -11.54 -2.59
N THR A 75 -20.24 -11.37 -3.84
CA THR A 75 -18.87 -11.55 -4.32
C THR A 75 -18.21 -10.18 -4.52
N TYR A 76 -16.91 -10.06 -4.28
CA TYR A 76 -16.14 -8.82 -4.51
C TYR A 76 -15.90 -8.54 -6.02
N GLY A 77 -16.90 -8.83 -6.87
CA GLY A 77 -16.82 -8.68 -8.32
C GLY A 77 -16.82 -7.21 -8.78
N ARG A 78 -16.11 -6.92 -9.88
CA ARG A 78 -15.98 -5.58 -10.46
C ARG A 78 -17.32 -4.94 -10.84
N ALA A 79 -18.34 -5.74 -11.16
CA ALA A 79 -19.67 -5.27 -11.57
C ALA A 79 -20.42 -4.49 -10.48
N TYR A 80 -20.27 -4.87 -9.20
CA TYR A 80 -20.99 -4.26 -8.09
C TYR A 80 -20.37 -2.95 -7.54
N ARG A 81 -19.21 -2.52 -8.09
CA ARG A 81 -18.52 -1.26 -7.71
C ARG A 81 -18.90 -0.04 -8.58
N SER A 82 -19.87 -0.18 -9.49
CA SER A 82 -20.19 0.84 -10.50
C SER A 82 -21.20 1.90 -10.04
N ARG A 83 -21.21 3.05 -10.74
CA ARG A 83 -22.22 4.13 -10.68
C ARG A 83 -23.67 3.66 -10.92
N TYR A 84 -23.87 2.42 -11.40
CA TYR A 84 -25.18 1.83 -11.73
C TYR A 84 -25.72 0.87 -10.67
N LYS A 85 -25.28 0.97 -9.41
CA LYS A 85 -25.67 0.06 -8.34
C LYS A 85 -27.19 -0.07 -8.14
N ALA A 86 -27.93 1.03 -8.24
CA ALA A 86 -29.39 1.02 -8.13
C ALA A 86 -30.05 0.25 -9.29
N LEU A 87 -29.53 0.42 -10.51
CA LEU A 87 -30.02 -0.25 -11.70
C LEU A 87 -29.77 -1.76 -11.66
N LEU A 88 -28.59 -2.18 -11.17
CA LEU A 88 -28.28 -3.59 -10.91
C LEU A 88 -29.22 -4.21 -9.86
N ILE A 89 -29.57 -3.46 -8.81
CA ILE A 89 -30.52 -3.94 -7.79
C ILE A 89 -31.91 -4.11 -8.39
N PHE A 90 -32.39 -3.10 -9.12
CA PHE A 90 -33.67 -3.14 -9.80
C PHE A 90 -33.75 -4.33 -10.77
N GLN A 91 -32.71 -4.54 -11.58
CA GLN A 91 -32.64 -5.64 -12.54
C GLN A 91 -32.66 -7.00 -11.84
N ALA A 92 -31.82 -7.20 -10.83
CA ALA A 92 -31.70 -8.48 -10.13
C ALA A 92 -33.01 -8.86 -9.41
N VAL A 93 -33.65 -7.90 -8.73
CA VAL A 93 -34.95 -8.12 -8.08
C VAL A 93 -36.03 -8.43 -9.13
N SER A 94 -36.10 -7.65 -10.21
CA SER A 94 -37.12 -7.83 -11.25
C SER A 94 -36.99 -9.17 -11.97
N ILE A 95 -35.78 -9.59 -12.33
CA ILE A 95 -35.52 -10.91 -12.92
C ILE A 95 -35.97 -12.02 -11.95
N SER A 96 -35.69 -11.87 -10.66
CA SER A 96 -36.10 -12.87 -9.66
C SER A 96 -37.61 -13.01 -9.57
N TYR A 97 -38.35 -11.90 -9.58
CA TYR A 97 -39.82 -11.91 -9.52
C TYR A 97 -40.47 -12.41 -10.82
N LEU A 98 -39.88 -12.12 -11.98
CA LEU A 98 -40.31 -12.67 -13.26
C LEU A 98 -40.15 -14.19 -13.31
N LEU A 99 -38.99 -14.69 -12.89
CA LEU A 99 -38.73 -16.14 -12.79
C LEU A 99 -39.68 -16.80 -11.79
N PHE A 100 -39.86 -16.20 -10.62
CA PHE A 100 -40.78 -16.73 -9.63
C PHE A 100 -42.24 -16.71 -10.12
N GLY A 101 -42.68 -15.66 -10.81
CA GLY A 101 -44.01 -15.58 -11.42
C GLY A 101 -44.21 -16.64 -12.51
N PHE A 102 -43.19 -16.90 -13.33
CA PHE A 102 -43.17 -18.00 -14.29
C PHE A 102 -43.35 -19.35 -13.58
N PHE A 103 -42.53 -19.65 -12.57
CA PHE A 103 -42.65 -20.90 -11.81
C PHE A 103 -43.98 -21.03 -11.07
N SER A 104 -44.48 -19.93 -10.50
CA SER A 104 -45.76 -19.89 -9.79
C SER A 104 -46.96 -20.11 -10.70
N TYR A 105 -46.82 -19.91 -12.01
CA TYR A 105 -47.86 -20.19 -12.98
C TYR A 105 -47.85 -21.67 -13.43
N PHE A 106 -46.66 -22.25 -13.59
CA PHE A 106 -46.50 -23.60 -14.15
C PHE A 106 -46.41 -24.72 -13.11
N LEU A 107 -46.09 -24.43 -11.84
CA LEU A 107 -45.97 -25.44 -10.79
C LEU A 107 -47.25 -25.53 -9.96
N PRO A 108 -47.98 -26.68 -9.99
CA PRO A 108 -49.24 -26.86 -9.28
C PRO A 108 -49.23 -26.57 -7.77
N PRO A 109 -48.17 -26.89 -6.99
CA PRO A 109 -48.14 -26.56 -5.56
C PRO A 109 -48.13 -25.06 -5.25
N LEU A 110 -47.82 -24.24 -6.24
CA LEU A 110 -47.71 -22.78 -6.13
C LEU A 110 -48.92 -22.06 -6.74
N THR A 111 -49.75 -22.76 -7.52
CA THR A 111 -50.98 -22.21 -8.09
C THR A 111 -52.18 -22.48 -7.17
N PRO A 112 -53.09 -21.51 -7.00
CA PRO A 112 -53.04 -20.13 -7.50
C PRO A 112 -52.27 -19.20 -6.55
N PHE A 113 -51.23 -18.53 -7.05
CA PHE A 113 -50.57 -17.44 -6.32
C PHE A 113 -51.26 -16.09 -6.64
N PRO A 114 -51.66 -15.27 -5.65
CA PRO A 114 -52.33 -14.01 -5.91
C PRO A 114 -51.44 -13.01 -6.68
N ARG A 115 -51.85 -12.63 -7.90
CA ARG A 115 -51.09 -11.70 -8.75
C ARG A 115 -50.86 -10.33 -8.12
N SER A 116 -51.83 -9.84 -7.34
CA SER A 116 -51.71 -8.58 -6.60
C SER A 116 -50.61 -8.66 -5.54
N VAL A 117 -50.40 -9.81 -4.91
CA VAL A 117 -49.31 -10.05 -3.96
C VAL A 117 -47.98 -10.12 -4.69
N LEU A 118 -47.92 -10.74 -5.88
CA LEU A 118 -46.70 -10.78 -6.69
C LEU A 118 -46.21 -9.36 -7.05
N ALA A 119 -47.12 -8.53 -7.56
CA ALA A 119 -46.81 -7.16 -7.97
C ALA A 119 -46.43 -6.26 -6.77
N SER A 120 -47.18 -6.33 -5.68
CA SER A 120 -46.89 -5.52 -4.48
C SER A 120 -45.61 -5.99 -3.76
N SER A 121 -45.35 -7.30 -3.71
CA SER A 121 -44.13 -7.86 -3.13
C SER A 121 -42.88 -7.48 -3.93
N TRP A 122 -42.98 -7.41 -5.26
CA TRP A 122 -41.92 -6.91 -6.13
C TRP A 122 -41.56 -5.45 -5.81
N ILE A 123 -42.56 -4.58 -5.70
CA ILE A 123 -42.37 -3.16 -5.34
C ILE A 123 -41.74 -3.06 -3.94
N PHE A 124 -42.28 -3.76 -2.94
CA PHE A 124 -41.74 -3.76 -1.59
C PHE A 124 -40.30 -4.29 -1.54
N SER A 125 -39.95 -5.30 -2.34
CA SER A 125 -38.59 -5.84 -2.39
C SER A 125 -37.61 -4.85 -3.01
N ILE A 126 -37.99 -4.13 -4.07
CA ILE A 126 -37.16 -3.06 -4.63
C ILE A 126 -36.93 -1.98 -3.58
N VAL A 127 -37.98 -1.57 -2.86
CA VAL A 127 -37.89 -0.52 -1.83
C VAL A 127 -37.09 -0.99 -0.62
N LEU A 128 -37.27 -2.21 -0.12
CA LEU A 128 -36.53 -2.70 1.04
C LEU A 128 -35.07 -3.02 0.70
N VAL A 129 -34.81 -3.81 -0.35
CA VAL A 129 -33.44 -4.19 -0.74
C VAL A 129 -32.67 -2.98 -1.29
N GLY A 130 -33.31 -2.16 -2.13
CA GLY A 130 -32.73 -0.94 -2.67
C GLY A 130 -32.61 0.15 -1.62
N GLY A 131 -33.70 0.43 -0.91
CA GLY A 131 -33.81 1.46 0.12
C GLY A 131 -32.91 1.21 1.31
N LEU A 132 -32.74 -0.02 1.82
CA LEU A 132 -31.76 -0.27 2.90
C LEU A 132 -30.30 -0.13 2.44
N ARG A 133 -30.02 -0.37 1.15
CA ARG A 133 -28.67 -0.19 0.60
C ARG A 133 -28.37 1.26 0.29
N VAL A 134 -29.36 2.02 -0.17
CA VAL A 134 -29.32 3.47 -0.34
C VAL A 134 -29.28 4.14 1.03
N TRP A 135 -30.09 3.70 1.99
CA TRP A 135 -30.05 4.12 3.39
C TRP A 135 -28.72 3.77 4.02
N SER A 136 -28.16 2.57 3.87
CA SER A 136 -26.80 2.28 4.33
C SER A 136 -25.75 3.20 3.69
N ALA A 137 -25.94 3.66 2.46
CA ALA A 137 -25.05 4.62 1.80
C ALA A 137 -25.28 6.07 2.27
N LEU A 138 -26.54 6.48 2.46
CA LEU A 138 -26.97 7.78 2.93
C LEU A 138 -26.72 7.94 4.41
N TRP A 139 -27.04 6.95 5.24
CA TRP A 139 -26.69 6.83 6.64
C TRP A 139 -25.18 6.80 6.83
N ARG A 140 -24.40 6.14 5.95
CA ARG A 140 -22.96 6.36 5.92
C ARG A 140 -22.66 7.84 5.72
N ARG A 141 -23.20 8.50 4.69
CA ARG A 141 -23.02 9.95 4.44
C ARG A 141 -23.57 10.88 5.52
N ALA A 142 -24.59 10.49 6.27
CA ALA A 142 -25.25 11.29 7.31
C ALA A 142 -24.56 11.08 8.66
N THR A 143 -24.20 9.84 9.02
CA THR A 143 -23.29 9.55 10.15
C THR A 143 -21.86 10.02 9.88
N TRP A 144 -21.48 10.35 8.64
CA TRP A 144 -20.27 11.14 8.33
C TRP A 144 -20.32 12.55 8.96
N VAL A 145 -21.52 13.08 9.24
CA VAL A 145 -21.74 14.35 9.98
C VAL A 145 -21.67 14.12 11.50
N GLU A 146 -21.98 12.91 11.99
CA GLU A 146 -21.92 12.52 13.43
C GLU A 146 -20.63 11.77 13.84
N ALA A 147 -19.76 11.46 12.88
CA ALA A 147 -18.40 10.98 13.08
C ALA A 147 -17.48 11.87 13.97
N PRO A 148 -17.78 13.15 14.31
CA PRO A 148 -16.97 13.92 15.24
C PRO A 148 -16.96 13.38 16.68
N ILE A 149 -17.89 12.49 17.07
CA ILE A 149 -18.07 12.06 18.47
C ILE A 149 -17.22 10.82 18.83
N TRP A 150 -16.81 10.00 17.85
CA TRP A 150 -16.08 8.74 18.06
C TRP A 150 -14.77 8.63 17.27
N GLY A 151 -14.03 9.73 17.22
CA GLY A 151 -12.69 9.79 16.65
C GLY A 151 -12.67 10.31 15.22
N LYS A 152 -12.32 11.60 15.09
CA LYS A 152 -11.90 12.19 13.81
C LYS A 152 -10.73 11.38 13.23
N PRO A 153 -10.68 11.08 11.93
CA PRO A 153 -9.37 10.96 11.29
C PRO A 153 -8.72 12.33 11.42
N ASN A 154 -7.53 12.34 12.00
CA ASN A 154 -6.81 13.51 12.47
C ASN A 154 -6.77 14.59 11.37
N ARG A 155 -7.54 15.68 11.55
CA ARG A 155 -7.41 16.94 10.79
C ARG A 155 -6.33 17.84 11.43
N ARG A 156 -5.43 17.28 12.24
CA ARG A 156 -4.21 17.99 12.58
C ARG A 156 -3.27 17.83 11.39
N PRO A 157 -2.64 18.91 10.89
CA PRO A 157 -1.54 18.75 9.95
C PRO A 157 -0.52 17.82 10.60
N ILE A 158 0.11 16.96 9.80
CA ILE A 158 1.21 16.12 10.28
C ILE A 158 2.23 17.06 10.90
N CYS A 159 2.53 16.90 12.18
CA CYS A 159 3.48 17.73 12.90
C CYS A 159 4.70 16.90 13.30
N ASN A 160 4.50 15.64 13.67
CA ASN A 160 5.54 14.77 14.18
C ASN A 160 5.81 13.61 13.21
N VAL A 161 7.06 13.49 12.75
CA VAL A 161 7.50 12.46 11.81
C VAL A 161 8.60 11.63 12.46
N SER A 162 8.37 10.32 12.57
CA SER A 162 9.41 9.37 12.96
C SER A 162 10.17 8.90 11.72
N VAL A 163 11.49 9.04 11.71
CA VAL A 163 12.36 8.63 10.59
C VAL A 163 13.28 7.51 11.06
N ILE A 164 13.02 6.29 10.61
CA ILE A 164 13.87 5.13 10.90
C ILE A 164 14.96 5.04 9.83
N GLY A 165 16.22 4.95 10.22
CA GLY A 165 17.38 5.05 9.32
C GLY A 165 17.74 6.50 8.95
N GLY A 166 17.47 7.43 9.86
CA GLY A 166 17.64 8.87 9.63
C GLY A 166 19.10 9.33 9.49
N ALA A 167 20.08 8.65 10.08
CA ALA A 167 21.50 8.98 9.89
C ALA A 167 22.05 8.45 8.55
N GLY A 168 21.22 7.76 7.78
CA GLY A 168 21.56 7.17 6.48
C GLY A 168 21.68 8.18 5.33
N TYR A 169 21.89 7.64 4.13
CA TYR A 169 22.12 8.40 2.90
C TYR A 169 20.93 9.30 2.52
N ILE A 170 19.72 8.74 2.40
CA ILE A 170 18.48 9.50 2.15
C ILE A 170 18.05 10.24 3.43
N GLY A 171 18.13 9.57 4.58
CA GLY A 171 17.63 10.07 5.85
C GLY A 171 18.24 11.41 6.25
N SER A 172 19.56 11.56 6.10
CA SER A 172 20.25 12.79 6.50
C SER A 172 19.83 14.01 5.67
N ILE A 173 19.47 13.83 4.39
CA ILE A 173 18.87 14.88 3.58
C ILE A 173 17.41 15.13 4.00
N LEU A 174 16.63 14.06 4.16
CA LEU A 174 15.21 14.14 4.51
C LEU A 174 14.98 14.89 5.83
N ILE A 175 15.76 14.58 6.88
CA ILE A 175 15.58 15.22 8.20
C ILE A 175 15.74 16.74 8.09
N ARG A 176 16.75 17.21 7.36
CA ARG A 176 16.97 18.65 7.17
C ARG A 176 15.78 19.31 6.50
N LYS A 177 15.30 18.74 5.39
CA LYS A 177 14.10 19.23 4.70
C LYS A 177 12.86 19.19 5.59
N LEU A 178 12.66 18.13 6.38
CA LEU A 178 11.53 18.05 7.31
C LEU A 178 11.59 19.15 8.37
N LEU A 179 12.75 19.36 9.00
CA LEU A 179 12.92 20.44 9.97
C LEU A 179 12.71 21.82 9.34
N ASP A 180 13.17 22.02 8.10
CA ASP A 180 12.98 23.28 7.36
C ASP A 180 11.51 23.51 6.96
N HIS A 181 10.73 22.45 6.78
CA HIS A 181 9.27 22.49 6.61
C HIS A 181 8.52 22.62 7.95
N GLY A 182 9.22 22.72 9.09
CA GLY A 182 8.63 22.93 10.42
C GLY A 182 8.11 21.67 11.10
N TYR A 183 8.46 20.47 10.60
CA TYR A 183 8.13 19.22 11.27
C TYR A 183 8.98 19.02 12.52
N ARG A 184 8.42 18.32 13.52
CA ARG A 184 9.19 17.68 14.59
C ARG A 184 9.62 16.30 14.12
N VAL A 185 10.91 16.02 14.23
CA VAL A 185 11.53 14.82 13.68
C VAL A 185 12.17 14.02 14.81
N THR A 186 11.69 12.79 15.00
CA THR A 186 12.34 11.81 15.87
C THR A 186 13.03 10.78 14.99
N VAL A 187 14.34 10.63 15.13
CA VAL A 187 15.13 9.67 14.35
C VAL A 187 15.36 8.41 15.17
N LEU A 188 15.12 7.24 14.58
CA LEU A 188 15.63 5.97 15.09
C LEU A 188 16.77 5.51 14.19
N ASP A 189 17.98 5.39 14.75
CA ASP A 189 19.13 4.87 14.02
C ASP A 189 20.09 4.16 14.97
N ALA A 190 20.72 3.09 14.48
CA ALA A 190 21.73 2.33 15.23
C ALA A 190 23.12 2.98 15.15
N LEU A 191 23.30 3.96 14.27
CA LEU A 191 24.57 4.65 14.02
C LEU A 191 25.71 3.71 13.62
N ILE A 192 25.37 2.62 12.92
CA ILE A 192 26.32 1.60 12.40
C ILE A 192 27.49 2.24 11.63
N TYR A 193 27.24 3.41 11.05
CA TYR A 193 28.16 4.13 10.19
C TYR A 193 28.57 5.49 10.78
N GLY A 194 28.35 5.69 12.08
CA GLY A 194 28.58 6.95 12.77
C GLY A 194 27.39 7.92 12.68
N ASP A 195 27.57 9.06 13.35
CA ASP A 195 26.60 10.15 13.51
C ASP A 195 27.00 11.44 12.77
N ASP A 196 28.16 11.48 12.11
CA ASP A 196 28.67 12.69 11.45
C ASP A 196 27.65 13.36 10.51
N SER A 197 26.77 12.57 9.90
CA SER A 197 25.76 13.02 8.94
C SER A 197 24.60 13.81 9.57
N ILE A 198 24.42 13.72 10.88
CA ILE A 198 23.34 14.35 11.65
C ILE A 198 23.85 15.11 12.88
N ARG A 199 25.15 15.11 13.16
CA ARG A 199 25.74 15.73 14.36
C ARG A 199 25.46 17.24 14.43
N ASP A 200 25.41 17.91 13.29
CA ASP A 200 25.02 19.33 13.16
C ASP A 200 23.57 19.62 13.56
N LEU A 201 22.74 18.59 13.70
CA LEU A 201 21.34 18.72 14.12
C LEU A 201 21.16 18.54 15.64
N TYR A 202 22.20 18.14 16.36
CA TYR A 202 22.13 17.94 17.81
C TYR A 202 21.84 19.27 18.51
N GLY A 203 20.83 19.25 19.40
CA GLY A 203 20.35 20.45 20.08
C GLY A 203 19.48 21.38 19.24
N ARG A 204 19.28 21.10 17.94
CA ARG A 204 18.35 21.87 17.11
C ARG A 204 16.91 21.67 17.64
N PRO A 205 16.10 22.74 17.76
CA PRO A 205 14.70 22.59 18.12
C PRO A 205 13.99 21.61 17.19
N HIS A 206 13.03 20.86 17.74
CA HIS A 206 12.21 19.92 16.98
C HIS A 206 12.95 18.69 16.41
N PHE A 207 14.22 18.47 16.78
CA PHE A 207 14.98 17.28 16.45
C PHE A 207 15.22 16.41 17.69
N GLU A 208 15.00 15.11 17.57
CA GLU A 208 15.32 14.11 18.60
C GLU A 208 15.98 12.88 17.97
N LEU A 209 17.01 12.34 18.63
CA LEU A 209 17.63 11.07 18.25
C LEU A 209 17.35 9.98 19.30
N VAL A 210 16.70 8.92 18.85
CA VAL A 210 16.63 7.63 19.51
C VAL A 210 17.75 6.76 18.96
N HIS A 211 18.89 6.71 19.66
CA HIS A 211 19.95 5.75 19.34
C HIS A 211 19.48 4.34 19.71
N GLY A 212 19.36 3.47 18.70
CA GLY A 212 18.88 2.11 18.90
C GLY A 212 18.73 1.33 17.60
N ASP A 213 18.70 0.01 17.72
CA ASP A 213 18.48 -0.89 16.58
C ASP A 213 16.99 -1.03 16.26
N LEU A 214 16.65 -1.04 14.97
CA LEU A 214 15.27 -1.16 14.49
C LEU A 214 14.64 -2.55 14.75
N ARG A 215 15.43 -3.55 15.17
CA ARG A 215 14.97 -4.85 15.67
C ARG A 215 14.56 -4.81 17.14
N ASN A 216 14.94 -3.76 17.88
CA ASN A 216 14.55 -3.57 19.26
C ASN A 216 13.18 -2.87 19.32
N ILE A 217 12.16 -3.59 19.81
CA ILE A 217 10.79 -3.08 19.91
C ILE A 217 10.66 -1.86 20.83
N GLU A 218 11.44 -1.77 21.91
CA GLU A 218 11.40 -0.63 22.82
C GLU A 218 11.90 0.63 22.13
N ALA A 219 13.01 0.54 21.40
CA ALA A 219 13.54 1.66 20.62
C ALA A 219 12.56 2.10 19.52
N VAL A 220 11.90 1.13 18.87
CA VAL A 220 10.86 1.38 17.86
C VAL A 220 9.64 2.07 18.47
N ILE A 221 9.15 1.62 19.63
CA ILE A 221 8.01 2.28 20.31
C ILE A 221 8.39 3.70 20.74
N ARG A 222 9.59 3.88 21.33
CA ARG A 222 10.08 5.19 21.78
C ARG A 222 10.15 6.18 20.62
N SER A 223 10.63 5.77 19.46
CA SER A 223 10.75 6.66 18.30
C SER A 223 9.42 7.01 17.63
N MET A 224 8.34 6.27 17.91
CA MET A 224 7.03 6.45 17.27
C MET A 224 5.93 6.91 18.23
N GLN A 225 6.21 7.03 19.54
CA GLN A 225 5.21 7.29 20.59
C GLN A 225 4.30 8.50 20.31
N PHE A 226 4.81 9.54 19.64
CA PHE A 226 4.07 10.76 19.29
C PHE A 226 3.98 11.01 17.78
N ALA A 227 4.31 10.01 16.95
CA ALA A 227 4.41 10.18 15.51
C ALA A 227 3.03 10.21 14.84
N ASP A 228 2.78 11.24 14.03
CA ASP A 228 1.63 11.29 13.12
C ASP A 228 1.90 10.44 11.87
N ALA A 229 3.17 10.36 11.47
CA ALA A 229 3.65 9.60 10.32
C ALA A 229 5.01 8.95 10.61
N VAL A 230 5.23 7.80 9.98
CA VAL A 230 6.50 7.07 10.04
C VAL A 230 7.09 6.97 8.63
N VAL A 231 8.37 7.30 8.50
CA VAL A 231 9.17 7.07 7.30
C VAL A 231 10.21 6.01 7.62
N HIS A 232 10.04 4.82 7.05
CA HIS A 232 10.94 3.70 7.25
C HIS A 232 11.96 3.59 6.12
N LEU A 233 13.17 4.11 6.37
CA LEU A 233 14.34 4.04 5.48
C LEU A 233 15.35 2.97 5.95
N GLY A 234 15.21 2.47 7.17
CA GLY A 234 16.14 1.53 7.80
C GLY A 234 16.19 0.20 7.07
N ALA A 235 17.37 -0.17 6.57
CA ALA A 235 17.63 -1.45 5.92
C ALA A 235 19.14 -1.68 5.78
N LEU A 236 19.55 -2.93 5.62
CA LEU A 236 20.79 -3.28 4.93
C LEU A 236 20.55 -3.12 3.43
N VAL A 237 21.37 -2.28 2.78
CA VAL A 237 21.17 -1.85 1.39
C VAL A 237 22.35 -2.24 0.51
N GLY A 238 22.03 -2.92 -0.60
CA GLY A 238 22.98 -3.34 -1.63
C GLY A 238 23.14 -4.86 -1.62
N ASP A 239 23.17 -5.45 -2.82
CA ASP A 239 23.29 -6.90 -2.97
C ASP A 239 24.56 -7.47 -2.33
N PRO A 240 25.76 -6.88 -2.50
CA PRO A 240 26.98 -7.37 -1.84
C PRO A 240 26.89 -7.33 -0.31
N VAL A 241 26.17 -6.37 0.27
CA VAL A 241 25.99 -6.27 1.73
C VAL A 241 25.06 -7.36 2.21
N CYS A 242 23.91 -7.52 1.53
CA CYS A 242 22.89 -8.48 1.91
C CYS A 242 23.38 -9.93 1.82
N SER A 243 24.23 -10.23 0.84
CA SER A 243 24.78 -11.58 0.65
C SER A 243 25.83 -11.98 1.68
N LEU A 244 26.38 -11.05 2.48
CA LEU A 244 27.33 -11.37 3.56
C LEU A 244 26.69 -12.22 4.66
N ASN A 245 25.41 -11.98 4.97
CA ASN A 245 24.67 -12.73 5.98
C ASN A 245 23.16 -12.67 5.67
N GLU A 246 22.65 -13.77 5.12
CA GLU A 246 21.25 -13.86 4.71
C GLU A 246 20.29 -13.78 5.90
N LYS A 247 20.59 -14.49 7.01
CA LYS A 247 19.76 -14.46 8.22
C LYS A 247 19.61 -13.04 8.75
N LEU A 248 20.73 -12.33 8.90
CA LEU A 248 20.74 -10.96 9.38
C LEU A 248 19.97 -10.02 8.44
N THR A 249 20.10 -10.23 7.13
CA THR A 249 19.36 -9.45 6.13
C THR A 249 17.85 -9.68 6.25
N LEU A 250 17.40 -10.92 6.45
CA LEU A 250 15.98 -11.22 6.65
C LEU A 250 15.46 -10.62 7.96
N GLU A 251 16.25 -10.69 9.04
CA GLU A 251 15.89 -10.08 10.33
C GLU A 251 15.73 -8.55 10.21
N ILE A 252 16.68 -7.85 9.59
CA ILE A 252 16.66 -6.38 9.48
C ILE A 252 15.65 -5.91 8.43
N ASN A 253 15.70 -6.46 7.20
CA ASN A 253 14.94 -5.89 6.10
C ASN A 253 13.47 -6.33 6.09
N LEU A 254 13.16 -7.53 6.59
CA LEU A 254 11.81 -8.10 6.53
C LEU A 254 11.16 -8.20 7.90
N ALA A 255 11.76 -8.96 8.83
CA ALA A 255 11.13 -9.24 10.12
C ALA A 255 10.94 -7.97 10.95
N ALA A 256 11.96 -7.12 11.03
CA ALA A 256 11.85 -5.84 11.70
C ALA A 256 10.87 -4.89 11.00
N THR A 257 10.84 -4.86 9.66
CA THR A 257 9.84 -4.06 8.91
C THR A 257 8.41 -4.45 9.27
N ARG A 258 8.12 -5.75 9.40
CA ARG A 258 6.82 -6.24 9.88
C ARG A 258 6.54 -5.77 11.31
N MET A 259 7.47 -5.99 12.23
CA MET A 259 7.34 -5.59 13.64
C MET A 259 7.10 -4.08 13.77
N ILE A 260 7.84 -3.26 13.03
CA ILE A 260 7.70 -1.80 13.01
C ILE A 260 6.31 -1.40 12.51
N ALA A 261 5.80 -2.05 11.46
CA ALA A 261 4.46 -1.78 10.94
C ALA A 261 3.36 -2.19 11.93
N GLU A 262 3.51 -3.35 12.59
CA GLU A 262 2.63 -3.80 13.66
C GLU A 262 2.58 -2.80 14.81
N ALA A 263 3.76 -2.34 15.27
CA ALA A 263 3.88 -1.34 16.33
C ALA A 263 3.28 0.02 15.93
N ALA A 264 3.61 0.52 14.73
CA ALA A 264 3.07 1.77 14.20
C ALA A 264 1.54 1.72 14.12
N ARG A 265 0.99 0.60 13.64
CA ARG A 265 -0.47 0.38 13.59
C ARG A 265 -1.08 0.37 14.99
N ALA A 266 -0.45 -0.31 15.96
CA ALA A 266 -0.94 -0.41 17.33
C ALA A 266 -0.96 0.96 18.05
N ILE A 267 0.05 1.80 17.81
CA ILE A 267 0.15 3.17 18.36
C ILE A 267 -0.85 4.13 17.68
N GLY A 268 -1.36 3.78 16.49
CA GLY A 268 -2.32 4.58 15.75
C GLY A 268 -1.70 5.53 14.72
N VAL A 269 -0.46 5.28 14.30
CA VAL A 269 0.18 5.98 13.18
C VAL A 269 -0.65 5.76 11.93
N GLN A 270 -1.14 6.86 11.34
CA GLN A 270 -2.01 6.75 10.17
C GLN A 270 -1.24 6.54 8.87
N ARG A 271 -0.05 7.13 8.77
CA ARG A 271 0.71 7.23 7.52
C ARG A 271 2.06 6.55 7.68
N PHE A 272 2.28 5.50 6.90
CA PHE A 272 3.51 4.70 6.96
C PHE A 272 4.17 4.68 5.59
N ILE A 273 5.26 5.41 5.41
CA ILE A 273 5.99 5.50 4.14
C ILE A 273 7.19 4.56 4.21
N PHE A 274 7.29 3.65 3.24
CA PHE A 274 8.36 2.67 3.17
C PHE A 274 9.23 2.86 1.94
N ALA A 275 10.55 2.89 2.15
CA ALA A 275 11.53 2.92 1.07
C ALA A 275 11.75 1.53 0.47
N SER A 276 11.19 1.31 -0.71
CA SER A 276 11.47 0.17 -1.58
C SER A 276 12.40 0.57 -2.74
N THR A 277 12.46 -0.22 -3.81
CA THR A 277 13.39 -0.02 -4.93
C THR A 277 12.81 -0.53 -6.24
N CYS A 278 13.18 0.10 -7.36
CA CYS A 278 12.93 -0.47 -8.70
C CYS A 278 13.67 -1.79 -8.95
N SER A 279 14.68 -2.15 -8.14
CA SER A 279 15.35 -3.46 -8.26
C SER A 279 14.41 -4.66 -8.06
N VAL A 280 13.21 -4.47 -7.48
CA VAL A 280 12.18 -5.51 -7.38
C VAL A 280 11.69 -6.01 -8.74
N TYR A 281 11.86 -5.22 -9.80
CA TYR A 281 11.49 -5.59 -11.15
C TYR A 281 12.47 -6.60 -11.79
N GLY A 282 13.73 -6.62 -11.36
CA GLY A 282 14.76 -7.49 -11.93
C GLY A 282 15.25 -7.06 -13.31
N ALA A 283 15.14 -7.98 -14.27
CA ALA A 283 15.57 -7.80 -15.65
C ALA A 283 14.37 -7.88 -16.61
N SER A 284 14.18 -6.84 -17.42
CA SER A 284 13.15 -6.73 -18.45
C SER A 284 13.54 -5.66 -19.48
N ASP A 285 13.25 -5.93 -20.75
CA ASP A 285 13.44 -4.96 -21.83
C ASP A 285 12.27 -3.98 -22.01
N GLN A 286 11.16 -4.21 -21.30
CA GLN A 286 9.97 -3.35 -21.36
C GLN A 286 10.11 -2.12 -20.45
N ILE A 287 9.31 -1.09 -20.73
CA ILE A 287 9.11 0.01 -19.79
C ILE A 287 8.15 -0.47 -18.71
N LEU A 288 8.60 -0.47 -17.47
CA LEU A 288 7.89 -1.02 -16.32
C LEU A 288 7.18 0.08 -15.53
N ASP A 289 5.98 -0.22 -15.06
CA ASP A 289 5.18 0.63 -14.18
C ASP A 289 4.83 -0.12 -12.88
N GLU A 290 4.07 0.49 -11.98
CA GLU A 290 3.68 -0.15 -10.71
C GLU A 290 2.73 -1.34 -10.86
N ARG A 291 2.22 -1.61 -12.07
CA ARG A 291 1.35 -2.76 -12.39
C ARG A 291 2.13 -3.93 -12.99
N SER A 292 3.36 -3.67 -13.41
CA SER A 292 4.25 -4.64 -14.00
C SER A 292 4.67 -5.72 -12.99
N ALA A 293 4.94 -6.93 -13.47
CA ALA A 293 5.38 -8.03 -12.62
C ALA A 293 6.72 -7.72 -11.95
N VAL A 294 6.86 -8.20 -10.71
CA VAL A 294 8.11 -8.11 -9.95
C VAL A 294 8.87 -9.43 -10.07
N ASN A 295 10.16 -9.37 -10.39
CA ASN A 295 11.04 -10.52 -10.56
C ASN A 295 12.40 -10.27 -9.87
N PRO A 296 12.45 -10.23 -8.54
CA PRO A 296 13.67 -9.84 -7.82
C PRO A 296 14.79 -10.86 -8.05
N ILE A 297 15.96 -10.39 -8.49
CA ILE A 297 17.14 -11.23 -8.78
C ILE A 297 18.23 -11.19 -7.70
N SER A 298 17.97 -10.49 -6.59
CA SER A 298 18.88 -10.36 -5.45
C SER A 298 18.13 -10.60 -4.14
N LEU A 299 18.85 -11.00 -3.09
CA LEU A 299 18.28 -11.09 -1.74
C LEU A 299 17.75 -9.72 -1.29
N TYR A 300 18.49 -8.64 -1.56
CA TYR A 300 18.04 -7.29 -1.28
C TYR A 300 16.67 -6.97 -1.92
N ALA A 301 16.53 -7.20 -3.24
CA ALA A 301 15.27 -6.96 -3.95
C ALA A 301 14.14 -7.86 -3.44
N ARG A 302 14.44 -9.12 -3.11
CA ARG A 302 13.47 -10.07 -2.55
C ARG A 302 12.92 -9.57 -1.20
N THR A 303 13.79 -9.18 -0.26
CA THR A 303 13.36 -8.67 1.04
C THR A 303 12.50 -7.40 0.93
N LYS A 304 12.82 -6.51 -0.02
CA LYS A 304 12.00 -5.32 -0.29
C LYS A 304 10.63 -5.71 -0.85
N MET A 305 10.57 -6.55 -1.88
CA MET A 305 9.31 -7.04 -2.45
C MET A 305 8.42 -7.73 -1.40
N GLU A 306 9.00 -8.58 -0.54
CA GLU A 306 8.26 -9.24 0.54
C GLU A 306 7.75 -8.24 1.58
N SER A 307 8.56 -7.26 1.93
CA SER A 307 8.14 -6.15 2.81
C SER A 307 6.98 -5.35 2.20
N GLU A 308 7.00 -5.07 0.90
CA GLU A 308 5.87 -4.41 0.21
C GLU A 308 4.56 -5.21 0.40
N ARG A 309 4.61 -6.53 0.19
CA ARG A 309 3.45 -7.41 0.34
C ARG A 309 2.92 -7.41 1.77
N VAL A 310 3.83 -7.54 2.74
CA VAL A 310 3.48 -7.51 4.17
C VAL A 310 2.82 -6.18 4.53
N LEU A 311 3.44 -5.05 4.19
CA LEU A 311 2.93 -3.72 4.51
C LEU A 311 1.56 -3.46 3.87
N LEU A 312 1.38 -3.81 2.59
CA LEU A 312 0.10 -3.63 1.90
C LEU A 312 -1.03 -4.47 2.52
N ASN A 313 -0.71 -5.61 3.13
CA ASN A 313 -1.68 -6.41 3.88
C ASN A 313 -2.10 -5.78 5.23
N PHE A 314 -1.28 -4.89 5.81
CA PHE A 314 -1.65 -4.12 7.00
C PHE A 314 -2.60 -2.95 6.72
N ASN A 315 -2.86 -2.63 5.44
CA ASN A 315 -3.73 -1.51 5.09
C ASN A 315 -5.16 -1.69 5.62
N ASP A 316 -5.60 -0.73 6.43
CA ASP A 316 -6.96 -0.68 6.96
C ASP A 316 -7.46 0.76 7.08
N ARG A 317 -8.53 1.04 7.85
CA ARG A 317 -9.05 2.41 8.00
C ARG A 317 -8.11 3.36 8.77
N LYS A 318 -7.33 2.81 9.70
CA LYS A 318 -6.46 3.53 10.63
C LYS A 318 -4.99 3.51 10.21
N PHE A 319 -4.57 2.59 9.33
CA PHE A 319 -3.19 2.47 8.86
C PHE A 319 -3.12 2.47 7.33
N SER A 320 -2.35 3.41 6.78
CA SER A 320 -2.22 3.65 5.34
C SER A 320 -0.74 3.54 4.93
N PRO A 321 -0.30 2.34 4.52
CA PRO A 321 1.04 2.14 3.99
C PRO A 321 1.18 2.79 2.61
N VAL A 322 2.36 3.33 2.33
CA VAL A 322 2.78 3.90 1.04
C VAL A 322 4.14 3.33 0.71
N ILE A 323 4.27 2.77 -0.49
CA ILE A 323 5.51 2.14 -0.95
C ILE A 323 6.15 3.04 -1.99
N LEU A 324 7.42 3.40 -1.78
CA LEU A 324 8.21 4.19 -2.72
C LEU A 324 9.31 3.32 -3.33
N ARG A 325 9.13 2.93 -4.59
CA ARG A 325 10.14 2.19 -5.37
C ARG A 325 11.10 3.21 -5.98
N PHE A 326 12.19 3.50 -5.26
CA PHE A 326 13.21 4.42 -5.77
C PHE A 326 13.97 3.83 -6.95
N GLY A 327 14.19 4.66 -7.97
CA GLY A 327 15.23 4.44 -8.96
C GLY A 327 16.61 4.37 -8.31
N THR A 328 17.64 4.11 -9.12
CA THR A 328 19.03 4.06 -8.67
C THR A 328 19.43 5.45 -8.15
N ILE A 329 19.63 5.54 -6.85
CA ILE A 329 19.89 6.84 -6.21
C ILE A 329 21.34 7.28 -6.49
N TYR A 330 21.53 8.57 -6.75
CA TYR A 330 22.85 9.22 -6.90
C TYR A 330 22.87 10.60 -6.23
N GLY A 331 24.01 11.29 -6.31
CA GLY A 331 24.21 12.64 -5.77
C GLY A 331 25.01 12.66 -4.47
N LEU A 332 25.19 13.84 -3.89
CA LEU A 332 25.87 13.97 -2.61
C LEU A 332 24.88 14.02 -1.45
N SER A 333 25.30 13.46 -0.32
CA SER A 333 24.58 13.47 0.94
C SER A 333 25.57 13.79 2.08
N PRO A 334 25.13 14.36 3.21
CA PRO A 334 25.93 14.45 4.43
C PRO A 334 26.56 13.13 4.86
N ARG A 335 25.93 12.00 4.52
CA ARG A 335 26.52 10.67 4.59
C ARG A 335 26.85 10.16 3.18
N PRO A 336 27.93 10.62 2.53
CA PRO A 336 28.17 10.30 1.13
C PRO A 336 28.47 8.81 0.91
N ARG A 337 28.14 8.34 -0.29
CA ARG A 337 28.29 6.94 -0.70
C ARG A 337 28.96 6.88 -2.06
N PHE A 338 30.07 6.16 -2.13
CA PHE A 338 30.82 5.89 -3.37
C PHE A 338 30.76 4.42 -3.78
N ASP A 339 29.80 3.68 -3.22
CA ASP A 339 29.37 2.36 -3.67
C ASP A 339 28.11 2.42 -4.57
N LEU A 340 27.72 3.62 -5.03
CA LEU A 340 26.63 3.90 -5.97
C LEU A 340 27.20 4.20 -7.36
N VAL A 341 26.53 3.73 -8.42
CA VAL A 341 27.09 3.72 -9.79
C VAL A 341 27.60 5.10 -10.24
N ILE A 342 26.74 6.12 -10.30
CA ILE A 342 27.15 7.47 -10.75
C ILE A 342 28.25 8.03 -9.84
N ASN A 343 28.08 7.93 -8.52
CA ASN A 343 29.03 8.50 -7.57
C ASN A 343 30.41 7.86 -7.70
N LEU A 344 30.47 6.54 -7.83
CA LEU A 344 31.70 5.78 -8.04
C LEU A 344 32.38 6.19 -9.35
N LEU A 345 31.64 6.20 -10.47
CA LEU A 345 32.21 6.52 -11.78
C LEU A 345 32.76 7.95 -11.83
N VAL A 346 32.09 8.92 -11.21
CA VAL A 346 32.60 10.31 -11.10
C VAL A 346 33.87 10.35 -10.27
N ALA A 347 33.91 9.65 -9.14
CA ALA A 347 35.10 9.62 -8.30
C ALA A 347 36.30 8.96 -8.98
N GLN A 348 36.09 7.88 -9.73
CA GLN A 348 37.12 7.25 -10.56
C GLN A 348 37.59 8.19 -11.67
N ALA A 349 36.67 8.88 -12.36
CA ALA A 349 37.01 9.82 -13.42
C ALA A 349 37.95 10.94 -12.92
N ILE A 350 37.67 11.48 -11.73
CA ILE A 350 38.45 12.59 -11.16
C ILE A 350 39.79 12.10 -10.60
N CYS A 351 39.75 11.07 -9.75
CA CYS A 351 40.90 10.64 -8.96
C CYS A 351 41.85 9.73 -9.74
N GLU A 352 41.34 8.93 -10.68
CA GLU A 352 42.11 7.90 -11.40
C GLU A 352 42.23 8.19 -12.89
N LYS A 353 41.52 9.21 -13.39
CA LYS A 353 41.42 9.50 -14.82
C LYS A 353 40.92 8.29 -15.62
N ARG A 354 40.06 7.47 -15.01
CA ARG A 354 39.47 6.26 -15.62
C ARG A 354 38.02 6.11 -15.22
N ILE A 355 37.19 5.59 -16.11
CA ILE A 355 35.78 5.25 -15.89
C ILE A 355 35.63 3.78 -16.29
N THR A 356 35.44 2.89 -15.32
CA THR A 356 35.33 1.45 -15.58
C THR A 356 33.86 1.04 -15.66
N ILE A 357 33.43 0.62 -16.84
CA ILE A 357 32.04 0.20 -17.09
C ILE A 357 32.02 -1.32 -17.22
N TYR A 358 31.30 -1.98 -16.31
CA TYR A 358 31.04 -3.41 -16.36
C TYR A 358 29.74 -3.67 -17.15
N GLY A 359 29.85 -4.42 -18.24
CA GLY A 359 28.78 -4.51 -19.23
C GLY A 359 28.59 -3.17 -19.96
N GLY A 360 27.38 -2.61 -19.91
CA GLY A 360 27.12 -1.24 -20.31
C GLY A 360 25.70 -0.98 -20.84
N HIS A 361 25.13 -1.97 -21.53
CA HIS A 361 23.82 -1.85 -22.20
C HIS A 361 22.61 -2.02 -21.28
N GLN A 362 22.84 -2.29 -20.00
CA GLN A 362 21.80 -2.46 -19.00
C GLN A 362 21.18 -1.11 -18.61
N TRP A 363 19.86 -1.02 -18.69
CA TRP A 363 19.11 0.18 -18.32
C TRP A 363 18.94 0.31 -16.82
N ARG A 364 19.05 1.53 -16.32
CA ARG A 364 18.69 1.90 -14.95
C ARG A 364 17.88 3.20 -14.95
N PRO A 365 16.80 3.28 -14.17
CA PRO A 365 16.27 4.57 -13.78
C PRO A 365 17.18 5.20 -12.73
N PHE A 366 17.36 6.51 -12.79
CA PHE A 366 18.13 7.28 -11.81
C PHE A 366 17.25 8.33 -11.13
N VAL A 367 17.55 8.60 -9.86
CA VAL A 367 16.92 9.67 -9.08
C VAL A 367 17.93 10.29 -8.13
N HIS A 368 17.99 11.62 -8.07
CA HIS A 368 18.88 12.30 -7.14
C HIS A 368 18.40 12.10 -5.70
N VAL A 369 19.32 11.98 -4.74
CA VAL A 369 18.98 11.79 -3.31
C VAL A 369 18.11 12.92 -2.74
N ASP A 370 18.34 14.15 -3.19
CA ASP A 370 17.51 15.32 -2.84
C ASP A 370 16.05 15.17 -3.33
N ASP A 371 15.86 14.71 -4.56
CA ASP A 371 14.54 14.47 -5.14
C ASP A 371 13.85 13.26 -4.51
N ALA A 372 14.63 12.23 -4.12
CA ALA A 372 14.10 11.09 -3.38
C ALA A 372 13.53 11.53 -2.01
N ALA A 373 14.20 12.44 -1.31
CA ALA A 373 13.69 13.03 -0.08
C ALA A 373 12.45 13.91 -0.32
N GLU A 374 12.44 14.70 -1.39
CA GLU A 374 11.26 15.50 -1.79
C GLU A 374 10.04 14.63 -2.09
N ALA A 375 10.22 13.47 -2.75
CA ALA A 375 9.12 12.53 -2.99
C ALA A 375 8.48 12.02 -1.69
N ILE A 376 9.30 11.79 -0.65
CA ILE A 376 8.80 11.41 0.68
C ILE A 376 7.96 12.54 1.28
N ILE A 377 8.42 13.80 1.17
CA ILE A 377 7.68 14.97 1.66
C ILE A 377 6.36 15.14 0.92
N LYS A 378 6.34 14.99 -0.42
CA LYS A 378 5.07 14.95 -1.19
C LYS A 378 4.14 13.86 -0.69
N CYS A 379 4.71 12.69 -0.39
CA CYS A 379 3.96 11.62 0.22
C CYS A 379 3.52 11.89 1.64
N LEU A 380 4.11 12.82 2.41
CA LEU A 380 3.61 13.25 3.73
C LEU A 380 2.48 14.29 3.58
N GLU A 381 2.68 15.28 2.71
CA GLU A 381 1.76 16.40 2.49
C GLU A 381 0.47 16.01 1.74
N ALA A 382 0.52 14.95 0.92
CA ALA A 382 -0.62 14.57 0.10
C ALA A 382 -1.86 14.18 0.93
N PRO A 383 -3.08 14.33 0.39
CA PRO A 383 -4.27 13.75 1.01
C PRO A 383 -4.16 12.23 1.17
N ILE A 384 -4.61 11.70 2.31
CA ILE A 384 -4.48 10.26 2.63
C ILE A 384 -5.10 9.36 1.55
N HIS A 385 -6.18 9.79 0.90
CA HIS A 385 -6.85 9.00 -0.14
C HIS A 385 -6.05 8.89 -1.44
N ALA A 386 -5.10 9.81 -1.68
CA ALA A 386 -4.23 9.79 -2.86
C ALA A 386 -3.06 8.81 -2.71
N ILE A 387 -2.64 8.53 -1.48
CA ILE A 387 -1.43 7.72 -1.19
C ILE A 387 -1.73 6.37 -0.55
N LYS A 388 -2.93 6.17 0.01
CA LYS A 388 -3.27 4.98 0.79
C LYS A 388 -3.15 3.71 -0.03
N ALA A 389 -2.34 2.77 0.48
CA ALA A 389 -2.04 1.49 -0.15
C ALA A 389 -1.56 1.64 -1.60
N GLN A 390 -0.86 2.74 -1.89
CA GLN A 390 -0.26 2.98 -3.19
C GLN A 390 1.21 2.59 -3.18
N ILE A 391 1.63 2.06 -4.33
CA ILE A 391 3.02 1.96 -4.74
C ILE A 391 3.28 3.08 -5.73
N PHE A 392 4.41 3.77 -5.59
CA PHE A 392 4.90 4.77 -6.54
C PHE A 392 6.33 4.45 -6.93
N ASN A 393 6.61 4.41 -8.23
CA ASN A 393 7.97 4.53 -8.73
C ASN A 393 8.44 5.97 -8.51
N VAL A 394 9.66 6.16 -8.01
CA VAL A 394 10.23 7.47 -7.70
C VAL A 394 11.49 7.70 -8.54
N GLY A 395 11.42 8.69 -9.42
CA GLY A 395 12.46 9.01 -10.40
C GLY A 395 11.92 9.88 -11.53
N SER A 396 12.64 9.92 -12.65
CA SER A 396 12.25 10.66 -13.85
C SER A 396 12.21 9.76 -15.07
N ASP A 397 11.22 9.96 -15.95
CA ASP A 397 11.16 9.27 -17.25
C ASP A 397 12.41 9.61 -18.09
N ASP A 398 12.88 10.86 -17.98
CA ASP A 398 14.06 11.39 -18.69
C ASP A 398 15.39 10.88 -18.11
N GLN A 399 15.37 10.21 -16.96
CA GLN A 399 16.57 9.70 -16.28
C GLN A 399 16.64 8.17 -16.28
N ASN A 400 16.03 7.54 -17.29
CA ASN A 400 16.36 6.18 -17.66
C ASN A 400 17.59 6.23 -18.57
N TYR A 401 18.72 5.66 -18.11
CA TYR A 401 19.97 5.62 -18.88
C TYR A 401 20.56 4.21 -18.89
N MET A 402 21.23 3.87 -19.98
CA MET A 402 22.24 2.81 -19.98
C MET A 402 23.47 3.25 -19.20
N ILE A 403 24.22 2.29 -18.64
CA ILE A 403 25.46 2.63 -17.91
C ILE A 403 26.52 3.22 -18.85
N THR A 404 26.55 2.80 -20.12
CA THR A 404 27.40 3.41 -21.15
C THR A 404 27.11 4.89 -21.35
N GLU A 405 25.84 5.29 -21.40
CA GLU A 405 25.43 6.70 -21.55
C GLU A 405 25.90 7.53 -20.35
N ILE A 406 25.78 7.00 -19.13
CA ILE A 406 26.31 7.65 -17.92
C ILE A 406 27.82 7.86 -18.05
N GLY A 407 28.56 6.84 -18.49
CA GLY A 407 30.00 6.93 -18.71
C GLY A 407 30.38 8.04 -19.70
N GLN A 408 29.62 8.16 -20.78
CA GLN A 408 29.83 9.23 -21.77
C GLN A 408 29.51 10.61 -21.20
N ILE A 409 28.41 10.78 -20.46
CA ILE A 409 28.07 12.06 -19.82
C ILE A 409 29.20 12.48 -18.85
N ILE A 410 29.77 11.54 -18.09
CA ILE A 410 30.89 11.81 -17.19
C ILE A 410 32.14 12.20 -17.99
N LYS A 411 32.44 11.50 -19.09
CA LYS A 411 33.56 11.80 -19.99
C LYS A 411 33.47 13.20 -20.59
N ASP A 412 32.27 13.63 -20.98
CA ASP A 412 32.05 14.96 -21.55
C ASP A 412 32.30 16.07 -20.52
N ILE A 413 32.04 15.81 -19.23
CA ILE A 413 32.28 16.75 -18.12
C ILE A 413 33.73 16.67 -17.60
N ILE A 414 34.37 15.50 -17.72
CA ILE A 414 35.74 15.22 -17.26
C ILE A 414 36.54 14.62 -18.43
N PRO A 415 36.99 15.46 -19.39
CA PRO A 415 37.63 14.99 -20.62
C PRO A 415 38.94 14.24 -20.40
N GLU A 416 39.59 14.39 -19.24
CA GLU A 416 40.83 13.70 -18.91
C GLU A 416 40.62 12.22 -18.57
N ALA A 417 39.40 11.80 -18.25
CA ALA A 417 39.13 10.42 -17.86
C ALA A 417 39.02 9.49 -19.07
N GLN A 418 39.60 8.30 -19.04
CA GLN A 418 39.44 7.29 -20.09
C GLN A 418 38.29 6.34 -19.76
N VAL A 419 37.35 6.13 -20.69
CA VAL A 419 36.30 5.11 -20.56
C VAL A 419 36.86 3.75 -20.92
N ILE A 420 36.73 2.77 -20.02
CA ILE A 420 37.20 1.40 -20.15
C ILE A 420 35.99 0.47 -20.00
N HIS A 421 35.76 -0.38 -21.00
CA HIS A 421 34.69 -1.36 -20.98
C HIS A 421 35.24 -2.73 -20.57
N GLU A 422 34.61 -3.33 -19.56
CA GLU A 422 34.91 -4.67 -19.07
C GLU A 422 33.76 -5.61 -19.42
N ALA A 423 34.08 -6.79 -19.95
CA ALA A 423 33.09 -7.77 -20.43
C ALA A 423 32.35 -8.50 -19.29
N ASP A 424 32.81 -8.38 -18.05
CA ASP A 424 32.25 -9.07 -16.89
C ASP A 424 30.95 -8.42 -16.41
N GLU A 425 29.80 -8.93 -16.88
CA GLU A 425 28.47 -8.46 -16.48
C GLU A 425 28.01 -9.10 -15.16
N LYS A 426 28.58 -8.63 -14.04
CA LYS A 426 28.18 -9.11 -12.69
C LYS A 426 26.77 -8.69 -12.29
N ASP A 427 26.25 -7.58 -12.83
CA ASP A 427 24.93 -7.03 -12.49
C ASP A 427 23.91 -7.30 -13.59
N ARG A 428 23.14 -8.37 -13.41
CA ARG A 428 22.14 -8.84 -14.37
C ARG A 428 20.83 -8.03 -14.39
N ARG A 429 20.70 -6.98 -13.58
CA ARG A 429 19.49 -6.13 -13.61
C ARG A 429 19.45 -5.40 -14.95
N ASN A 430 18.26 -5.15 -15.46
CA ASN A 430 18.01 -4.34 -16.65
C ASN A 430 16.57 -3.86 -16.58
N HIS A 431 16.31 -2.57 -16.35
CA HIS A 431 14.94 -2.08 -16.30
C HIS A 431 14.86 -0.60 -16.66
N ARG A 432 13.88 -0.26 -17.49
CA ARG A 432 13.38 1.09 -17.69
C ARG A 432 12.07 1.24 -16.96
N VAL A 433 11.85 2.37 -16.32
CA VAL A 433 10.70 2.58 -15.44
C VAL A 433 9.95 3.83 -15.83
N SER A 434 8.62 3.74 -15.85
CA SER A 434 7.70 4.86 -15.94
C SER A 434 7.44 5.44 -14.55
N PHE A 435 7.52 6.77 -14.47
CA PHE A 435 7.27 7.60 -13.29
C PHE A 435 5.99 8.43 -13.44
N GLU A 436 5.16 8.09 -14.42
CA GLU A 436 3.93 8.81 -14.73
C GLU A 436 2.96 8.87 -13.55
N LYS A 437 2.84 7.77 -12.79
CA LYS A 437 1.89 7.69 -11.68
C LYS A 437 2.18 8.69 -10.58
N ILE A 438 3.43 8.79 -10.12
CA ILE A 438 3.80 9.72 -9.05
C ILE A 438 3.67 11.17 -9.52
N ARG A 439 4.02 11.45 -10.79
CA ARG A 439 3.85 12.76 -11.41
C ARG A 439 2.37 13.16 -11.45
N LYS A 440 1.49 12.29 -11.94
CA LYS A 440 0.05 12.59 -12.08
C LYS A 440 -0.69 12.67 -10.75
N GLN A 441 -0.35 11.82 -9.78
CA GLN A 441 -1.09 11.74 -8.51
C GLN A 441 -0.56 12.67 -7.43
N LEU A 442 0.75 12.91 -7.38
CA LEU A 442 1.39 13.72 -6.34
C LEU A 442 2.02 15.02 -6.86
N GLY A 443 2.00 15.25 -8.18
CA GLY A 443 2.66 16.42 -8.78
C GLY A 443 4.18 16.39 -8.62
N PHE A 444 4.77 15.22 -8.34
CA PHE A 444 6.20 15.09 -8.14
C PHE A 444 6.95 15.20 -9.46
N LEU A 445 7.87 16.15 -9.53
CA LEU A 445 8.78 16.36 -10.65
C LEU A 445 10.19 16.50 -10.07
N PRO A 446 11.14 15.60 -10.41
CA PRO A 446 12.53 15.73 -10.01
C PRO A 446 13.13 17.04 -10.52
N ARG A 447 13.92 17.72 -9.69
CA ARG A 447 14.57 18.98 -10.03
C ARG A 447 16.03 18.81 -10.42
N ARG A 448 16.65 17.69 -10.06
CA ARG A 448 18.07 17.42 -10.31
C ARG A 448 18.24 16.45 -11.47
N THR A 449 19.18 16.78 -12.35
CA THR A 449 19.63 15.93 -13.45
C THR A 449 20.90 15.17 -13.07
N VAL A 450 21.21 14.12 -13.84
CA VAL A 450 22.48 13.38 -13.69
C VAL A 450 23.69 14.32 -13.77
N VAL A 451 23.64 15.29 -14.69
CA VAL A 451 24.68 16.32 -14.84
C VAL A 451 24.87 17.15 -13.57
N ASP A 452 23.78 17.53 -12.89
CA ASP A 452 23.86 18.28 -11.64
C ASP A 452 24.54 17.45 -10.55
N GLY A 453 24.18 16.18 -10.42
CA GLY A 453 24.80 15.27 -9.46
C GLY A 453 26.29 15.03 -9.74
N ILE A 454 26.68 14.91 -11.02
CA ILE A 454 28.09 14.80 -11.42
C ILE A 454 28.87 16.05 -11.00
N LYS A 455 28.33 17.24 -11.28
CA LYS A 455 28.96 18.53 -10.91
C LYS A 455 29.08 18.69 -9.40
N GLU A 456 28.06 18.29 -8.65
CA GLU A 456 28.06 18.33 -7.18
C GLU A 456 29.18 17.46 -6.59
N ILE A 457 29.28 16.22 -7.07
CA ILE A 457 30.30 15.27 -6.61
C ILE A 457 31.69 15.75 -7.01
N LYS A 458 31.84 16.27 -8.24
CA LYS A 458 33.08 16.87 -8.71
C LYS A 458 33.56 17.99 -7.80
N ALA A 459 32.68 18.94 -7.49
CA ALA A 459 33.00 20.06 -6.60
C ALA A 459 33.40 19.58 -5.19
N ALA A 460 32.76 18.53 -4.67
CA ALA A 460 33.10 17.99 -3.35
C ALA A 460 34.47 17.30 -3.29
N ILE A 461 34.91 16.66 -4.39
CA ILE A 461 36.24 16.06 -4.48
C ILE A 461 37.30 17.17 -4.69
N GLU A 462 37.06 18.11 -5.60
CA GLU A 462 38.00 19.20 -5.92
C GLU A 462 38.23 20.16 -4.74
N SER A 463 37.20 20.40 -3.92
CA SER A 463 37.32 21.22 -2.70
C SER A 463 38.04 20.49 -1.55
N GLY A 464 38.37 19.20 -1.71
CA GLY A 464 38.98 18.39 -0.67
C GLY A 464 38.04 18.00 0.48
N ARG A 465 36.72 18.24 0.34
CA ARG A 465 35.70 17.72 1.27
C ARG A 465 35.69 16.19 1.27
N ILE A 466 36.00 15.58 0.13
CA ILE A 466 36.14 14.13 -0.04
C ILE A 466 37.55 13.86 -0.52
N ARG A 467 38.43 13.40 0.38
CA ARG A 467 39.86 13.18 0.09
C ARG A 467 40.15 11.77 -0.44
N ASP A 468 39.57 10.76 0.19
CA ASP A 468 39.71 9.36 -0.22
C ASP A 468 38.34 8.70 -0.35
N TYR A 469 37.79 8.73 -1.57
CA TYR A 469 36.49 8.15 -1.85
C TYR A 469 36.45 6.61 -1.63
N ARG A 470 37.61 5.94 -1.53
CA ARG A 470 37.69 4.48 -1.31
C ARG A 470 37.68 4.09 0.16
N ALA A 471 37.77 5.04 1.07
CA ALA A 471 37.73 4.80 2.50
C ALA A 471 36.49 3.96 2.88
N PRO A 472 36.61 3.01 3.84
CA PRO A 472 35.50 2.14 4.23
C PRO A 472 34.23 2.91 4.60
N TYR A 473 34.39 4.09 5.21
CA TYR A 473 33.31 5.02 5.58
C TYR A 473 32.32 5.32 4.43
N TYR A 474 32.80 5.39 3.19
CA TYR A 474 31.97 5.71 2.01
C TYR A 474 31.33 4.50 1.32
N SER A 475 31.52 3.29 1.85
CA SER A 475 30.98 2.06 1.29
C SER A 475 30.29 1.24 2.37
N ASN A 476 29.00 0.96 2.16
CA ASN A 476 28.26 0.13 3.11
C ASN A 476 28.87 -1.27 3.22
N TYR A 477 29.29 -1.84 2.09
CA TYR A 477 29.93 -3.15 2.03
C TYR A 477 31.24 -3.19 2.81
N LYS A 478 32.15 -2.24 2.56
CA LYS A 478 33.44 -2.21 3.26
C LYS A 478 33.27 -1.98 4.76
N THR A 479 32.34 -1.09 5.17
CA THR A 479 32.07 -0.84 6.58
C THR A 479 31.55 -2.08 7.31
N LEU A 480 30.72 -2.91 6.65
CA LEU A 480 30.12 -4.09 7.28
C LEU A 480 30.96 -5.36 7.18
N LYS A 481 31.99 -5.34 6.32
CA LYS A 481 33.01 -6.39 6.29
C LYS A 481 34.00 -6.26 7.45
N ASP A 482 34.12 -5.08 8.04
CA ASP A 482 34.88 -4.81 9.25
C ASP A 482 34.26 -5.58 10.44
N GLU A 483 35.04 -6.46 11.08
CA GLU A 483 34.53 -7.42 12.07
C GLU A 483 33.96 -6.72 13.30
N ASP A 484 34.57 -5.63 13.77
CA ASP A 484 34.13 -4.89 14.96
C ASP A 484 32.72 -4.30 14.78
N LYS A 485 32.45 -3.76 13.57
CA LYS A 485 31.13 -3.20 13.23
C LYS A 485 30.12 -4.29 12.91
N ALA A 486 30.57 -5.42 12.34
CA ALA A 486 29.71 -6.57 12.12
C ALA A 486 29.23 -7.19 13.45
N VAL A 487 30.06 -7.21 14.49
CA VAL A 487 29.70 -7.72 15.84
C VAL A 487 28.58 -6.88 16.48
N LEU A 488 28.66 -5.54 16.40
CA LEU A 488 27.62 -4.63 16.91
C LEU A 488 26.23 -4.93 16.32
N ILE A 489 26.17 -5.36 15.07
CA ILE A 489 24.90 -5.68 14.40
C ILE A 489 24.48 -7.12 14.70
N ARG A 490 25.44 -8.06 14.77
CA ARG A 490 25.15 -9.49 14.98
C ARG A 490 24.69 -9.82 16.41
N THR A 491 25.05 -8.99 17.39
CA THR A 491 24.74 -9.21 18.81
C THR A 491 23.29 -8.86 19.18
N VAL A 492 22.63 -8.01 18.40
CA VAL A 492 21.21 -7.73 18.56
C VAL A 492 20.44 -8.76 17.72
N SER A 493 19.52 -9.50 18.34
CA SER A 493 18.58 -10.38 17.63
C SER A 493 17.17 -9.80 17.74
N ILE A 494 16.33 -10.08 16.74
CA ILE A 494 14.90 -9.80 16.87
C ILE A 494 14.31 -10.74 17.95
N ASN A 495 13.26 -10.29 18.64
CA ASN A 495 12.62 -11.06 19.72
C ASN A 495 12.36 -12.53 19.29
N PRO A 496 12.68 -13.54 20.13
CA PRO A 496 12.51 -14.97 19.83
C PRO A 496 11.13 -15.37 19.30
N LEU A 497 10.08 -14.59 19.62
CA LEU A 497 8.73 -14.78 19.07
C LEU A 497 8.66 -14.78 17.54
N TYR A 498 9.58 -14.08 16.86
CA TYR A 498 9.67 -14.03 15.39
C TYR A 498 10.71 -15.03 14.83
N GLU A 499 11.55 -15.68 15.65
CA GLU A 499 12.54 -16.66 15.18
C GLU A 499 11.90 -17.96 14.67
N HIS A 500 10.76 -18.37 15.24
CA HIS A 500 10.07 -19.60 14.86
C HIS A 500 9.44 -19.51 13.46
N GLU A 501 9.15 -18.30 12.98
CA GLU A 501 8.66 -18.03 11.63
C GLU A 501 9.78 -18.01 10.58
N LEU A 502 11.04 -17.77 10.97
CA LEU A 502 12.20 -17.76 10.06
C LEU A 502 12.79 -19.16 9.83
N LYS A 503 12.67 -20.07 10.82
CA LYS A 503 13.27 -21.43 10.78
C LYS A 503 12.51 -22.45 9.94
N SER A 504 11.24 -22.22 9.59
CA SER A 504 10.41 -23.23 8.91
C SER A 504 10.70 -23.40 7.41
N GLY A 505 11.57 -22.61 6.80
CA GLY A 505 12.06 -22.80 5.42
C GLY A 505 10.98 -22.77 4.33
N ASP A 506 9.73 -22.46 4.68
CA ASP A 506 8.59 -22.61 3.82
C ASP A 506 8.30 -21.26 3.13
N THR A 507 8.67 -21.10 1.87
CA THR A 507 8.36 -19.91 1.08
C THR A 507 6.84 -19.66 0.89
N ASN A 508 5.98 -20.54 1.45
CA ASN A 508 4.52 -20.39 1.54
C ASN A 508 4.00 -19.75 2.85
N ILE A 509 4.85 -19.16 3.71
CA ILE A 509 4.46 -18.59 5.03
C ILE A 509 3.42 -17.43 4.97
N PHE A 510 3.00 -16.96 3.79
CA PHE A 510 2.02 -15.85 3.66
C PHE A 510 0.54 -16.27 3.55
N LYS A 511 0.09 -17.28 4.32
CA LYS A 511 -1.34 -17.39 4.65
C LYS A 511 -1.57 -16.68 5.97
N ALA A 512 -2.22 -15.52 5.92
CA ALA A 512 -2.73 -14.80 7.07
C ALA A 512 -3.47 -15.77 8.01
N LYS A 513 -2.80 -16.22 9.08
CA LYS A 513 -3.50 -16.78 10.22
C LYS A 513 -4.25 -15.61 10.85
N ASN A 514 -5.56 -15.64 10.71
CA ASN A 514 -6.49 -14.76 11.41
C ASN A 514 -6.20 -14.85 12.91
N PHE A 515 -5.47 -13.86 13.44
CA PHE A 515 -5.60 -13.51 14.85
C PHE A 515 -6.86 -12.66 14.97
N ARG A 516 -7.88 -13.28 15.56
CA ARG A 516 -9.14 -12.63 15.98
C ARG A 516 -8.87 -11.63 17.09
#